data_AF-A0A0B2QQG7-F1
#
_entry.id   AF-A0A0B2QQG7-F1
#
_cell.length_a   1.000
_cell.length_b   1.000
_cell.length_c   1.000
_cell.angle_alpha   90.00
_cell.angle_beta   90.00
_cell.angle_gamma   90.00
#
_symmetry.space_group_name_H-M   'P 1'
#
loop_
_entity.id
_entity.type
_entity.pdbx_description
1 polymer ?
#
loop_
_entity_poly.entity_id
_entity_poly.type
_entity_poly.pdbx_seq_one_letter_code
_entity_poly.pdbx_strand_id
1 'polypeptide(L)'
;YLPHRLAPSSNIFGRRSVIAVQSTPFSRWGDLVFFQNGMMEPWLESKGLEDANQVLAYFAVSKIGETPIDGRTDTNPKRLIAAYGKWASIVAARLNVGGLSCKVLDKEVFQKQMLEKLIWICSVMLVGAPHGGVLVGVADKEFCTEVNGYG
;
A
#
# COMPACT_ATOMS: atom_id res chain seq x y z
N TYR A 1 -33.31 16.43 -16.25
CA TYR A 1 -32.70 15.17 -15.81
C TYR A 1 -31.32 15.04 -16.47
N LEU A 2 -30.28 15.46 -15.75
CA LEU A 2 -28.87 15.32 -16.15
C LEU A 2 -28.24 14.35 -15.15
N PRO A 3 -27.64 13.22 -15.59
CA PRO A 3 -27.00 12.30 -14.66
C PRO A 3 -25.74 12.97 -14.09
N HIS A 4 -25.57 12.79 -12.78
CA HIS A 4 -24.45 13.30 -12.01
C HIS A 4 -23.12 12.98 -12.69
N ARG A 5 -22.42 14.06 -13.05
CA ARG A 5 -21.02 14.07 -13.45
C ARG A 5 -20.24 13.29 -12.39
N LEU A 6 -19.69 12.14 -12.76
CA LEU A 6 -18.60 11.50 -12.04
C LEU A 6 -17.51 12.57 -11.92
N ALA A 7 -17.32 13.12 -10.71
CA ALA A 7 -16.20 13.99 -10.44
C ALA A 7 -14.92 13.16 -10.68
N PRO A 8 -13.94 13.66 -11.47
CA PRO A 8 -12.70 12.94 -11.65
C PRO A 8 -12.00 12.88 -10.29
N SER A 9 -11.86 11.66 -9.77
CA SER A 9 -11.18 11.33 -8.51
C SER A 9 -9.65 11.50 -8.59
N SER A 10 -9.15 12.25 -9.56
CA SER A 10 -7.73 12.30 -9.96
C SER A 10 -6.80 13.08 -9.01
N ASN A 11 -7.21 13.44 -7.79
CA ASN A 11 -6.37 14.30 -6.93
C ASN A 11 -6.46 14.12 -5.41
N ILE A 12 -7.10 13.05 -4.93
CA ILE A 12 -7.18 12.80 -3.47
C ILE A 12 -5.81 12.41 -2.89
N PHE A 13 -5.03 11.62 -3.64
CA PHE A 13 -3.68 11.21 -3.23
C PHE A 13 -2.70 12.40 -3.18
N GLY A 14 -2.88 13.38 -4.07
CA GLY A 14 -2.02 14.55 -4.17
C GLY A 14 -2.15 15.53 -3.01
N ARG A 15 -3.36 15.88 -2.56
CA ARG A 15 -3.52 17.01 -1.60
C ARG A 15 -3.03 16.71 -0.19
N ARG A 16 -3.39 15.57 0.40
CA ARG A 16 -3.07 15.29 1.83
C ARG A 16 -1.60 14.92 2.04
N SER A 17 -1.03 14.10 1.15
CA SER A 17 0.37 13.70 1.22
C SER A 17 1.30 14.90 0.98
N VAL A 18 0.94 15.80 0.05
CA VAL A 18 1.68 17.06 -0.17
C VAL A 18 1.62 17.96 1.06
N ILE A 19 0.46 18.10 1.72
CA ILE A 19 0.34 18.90 2.95
C ILE A 19 1.23 18.34 4.08
N ALA A 20 1.27 17.02 4.26
CA ALA A 20 2.09 16.39 5.31
C ALA A 20 3.59 16.65 5.08
N VAL A 21 4.07 16.50 3.83
CA VAL A 21 5.46 16.80 3.47
C VAL A 21 5.76 18.29 3.65
N GLN A 22 4.91 19.19 3.14
CA GLN A 22 5.11 20.64 3.24
C GLN A 22 5.06 21.18 4.66
N SER A 23 4.29 20.54 5.54
CA SER A 23 4.22 20.91 6.97
C SER A 23 5.42 20.40 7.77
N THR A 24 6.22 19.51 7.20
CA THR A 24 7.43 18.97 7.83
C THR A 24 8.62 19.86 7.47
N PRO A 25 9.46 20.29 8.44
CA PRO A 25 10.67 21.04 8.14
C PRO A 25 11.56 20.28 7.16
N PHE A 26 12.12 20.97 6.16
CA PHE A 26 12.92 20.34 5.10
C PHE A 26 14.07 19.46 5.65
N SER A 27 14.72 19.90 6.73
CA SER A 27 15.77 19.14 7.43
C SER A 27 15.32 17.80 8.01
N ARG A 28 14.01 17.56 8.10
CA ARG A 28 13.38 16.35 8.64
C ARG A 28 12.67 15.52 7.57
N TRP A 29 12.71 15.93 6.31
CA TRP A 29 12.06 15.18 5.23
C TRP A 29 12.60 13.76 5.09
N GLY A 30 13.90 13.55 5.30
CA GLY A 30 14.52 12.22 5.34
C GLY A 30 14.09 11.33 6.52
N ASP A 31 13.27 11.85 7.45
CA ASP A 31 12.69 11.07 8.55
C ASP A 31 11.22 10.66 8.29
N LEU A 32 10.63 11.09 7.18
CA LEU A 32 9.27 10.72 6.82
C LEU A 32 9.18 9.23 6.47
N VAL A 33 8.09 8.59 6.91
CA VAL A 33 7.78 7.19 6.64
C VAL A 33 6.48 7.11 5.87
N PHE A 34 6.53 6.63 4.63
CA PHE A 34 5.40 6.53 3.72
C PHE A 34 4.77 5.14 3.77
N PHE A 35 3.54 5.05 4.28
CA PHE A 35 2.73 3.83 4.18
C PHE A 35 1.93 3.85 2.88
N GLN A 36 2.09 2.82 2.06
CA GLN A 36 1.55 2.84 0.69
C GLN A 36 0.92 1.52 0.23
N ASN A 37 -0.08 1.69 -0.62
CA ASN A 37 -0.66 0.66 -1.47
C ASN A 37 -0.30 1.00 -2.92
N GLY A 38 0.58 0.21 -3.52
CA GLY A 38 1.11 0.47 -4.86
C GLY A 38 2.43 1.25 -4.83
N MET A 39 2.69 1.98 -5.92
CA MET A 39 4.01 2.48 -6.29
C MET A 39 4.05 4.02 -6.27
N MET A 40 4.89 4.58 -5.39
CA MET A 40 5.00 6.04 -5.21
C MET A 40 6.29 6.63 -5.76
N GLU A 41 7.23 5.85 -6.31
CA GLU A 41 8.54 6.38 -6.72
C GLU A 41 8.46 7.60 -7.63
N PRO A 42 7.62 7.64 -8.69
CA PRO A 42 7.60 8.82 -9.57
C PRO A 42 7.26 10.12 -8.81
N TRP A 43 6.43 10.02 -7.77
CA TRP A 43 6.10 11.17 -6.94
C TRP A 43 7.22 11.48 -5.93
N LEU A 44 7.82 10.46 -5.29
CA LEU A 44 8.92 10.64 -4.34
C LEU A 44 10.16 11.25 -5.02
N GLU A 45 10.52 10.75 -6.20
CA GLU A 45 11.60 11.28 -7.03
C GLU A 45 11.36 12.75 -7.39
N SER A 46 10.13 13.12 -7.76
CA SER A 46 9.77 14.52 -8.06
C SER A 46 9.94 15.47 -6.85
N LYS A 47 10.13 14.93 -5.65
CA LYS A 47 10.34 15.67 -4.39
C LYS A 47 11.75 15.51 -3.82
N GLY A 48 12.64 14.74 -4.47
CA GLY A 48 13.95 14.39 -3.91
C GLY A 48 13.86 13.48 -2.68
N LEU A 49 12.87 12.58 -2.68
CA LEU A 49 12.55 11.66 -1.57
C LEU A 49 12.67 10.19 -1.98
N GLU A 50 13.44 9.89 -3.03
CA GLU A 50 13.61 8.55 -3.59
C GLU A 50 14.13 7.51 -2.57
N ASP A 51 14.90 7.96 -1.58
CA ASP A 51 15.47 7.12 -0.52
C ASP A 51 14.74 7.28 0.83
N ALA A 52 13.60 7.99 0.83
CA ALA A 52 12.78 8.12 2.03
C ALA A 52 12.22 6.75 2.46
N ASN A 53 11.89 6.64 3.74
CA ASN A 53 11.37 5.39 4.28
C ASN A 53 10.01 5.04 3.69
N GLN A 54 9.87 3.81 3.23
CA GLN A 54 8.65 3.30 2.61
C GLN A 54 8.20 2.01 3.27
N VAL A 55 6.88 1.82 3.37
CA VAL A 55 6.25 0.67 3.98
C VAL A 55 5.13 0.17 3.09
N LEU A 56 5.27 -1.05 2.58
CA LEU A 56 4.21 -1.77 1.86
C LEU A 56 3.26 -2.38 2.88
N ALA A 57 2.12 -1.73 3.09
CA ALA A 57 1.15 -2.13 4.11
C ALA A 57 0.28 -3.32 3.67
N TYR A 58 0.50 -4.49 4.26
CA TYR A 58 -0.35 -5.67 4.08
C TYR A 58 -1.01 -6.08 5.41
N PHE A 59 -1.86 -5.20 5.93
CA PHE A 59 -2.67 -5.47 7.10
C PHE A 59 -3.99 -4.71 6.99
N ALA A 60 -5.02 -5.23 7.65
CA ALA A 60 -6.31 -4.56 7.77
C ALA A 60 -6.53 -4.15 9.23
N VAL A 61 -7.07 -2.94 9.42
CA VAL A 61 -7.59 -2.48 10.71
C VAL A 61 -9.06 -2.17 10.48
N SER A 62 -9.92 -2.97 11.08
CA SER A 62 -11.36 -2.89 10.87
C SER A 62 -11.97 -1.67 11.57
N LYS A 63 -11.58 -1.39 12.82
CA LYS A 63 -12.02 -0.21 13.61
C LYS A 63 -10.94 0.26 14.58
N ILE A 64 -11.08 1.50 15.06
CA ILE A 64 -10.23 2.04 16.13
C ILE A 64 -10.33 1.14 17.36
N GLY A 65 -9.18 0.73 17.90
CA GLY A 65 -9.08 -0.11 19.10
C GLY A 65 -9.06 -1.61 18.82
N GLU A 66 -9.32 -2.06 17.59
CA GLU A 66 -9.21 -3.47 17.21
C GLU A 66 -7.76 -3.82 16.82
N THR A 67 -7.37 -5.07 17.11
CA THR A 67 -6.05 -5.58 16.74
C THR A 67 -5.93 -5.66 15.21
N PRO A 68 -4.84 -5.13 14.62
CA PRO A 68 -4.59 -5.28 13.20
C PRO A 68 -4.54 -6.75 12.78
N ILE A 69 -5.17 -7.08 11.66
CA ILE A 69 -5.12 -8.41 11.07
C ILE A 69 -4.01 -8.40 10.01
N ASP A 70 -3.01 -9.25 10.21
CA ASP A 70 -1.95 -9.49 9.22
C ASP A 70 -2.60 -9.99 7.92
N GLY A 71 -2.27 -9.36 6.78
CA GLY A 71 -2.83 -9.66 5.47
C GLY A 71 -2.30 -10.97 4.90
N ARG A 72 -2.45 -12.07 5.65
CA ARG A 72 -2.08 -13.41 5.26
C ARG A 72 -3.10 -13.94 4.25
N THR A 73 -2.63 -14.29 3.07
CA THR A 73 -3.43 -15.02 2.07
C THR A 73 -3.07 -16.50 2.09
N ASP A 74 -4.01 -17.36 1.70
CA ASP A 74 -3.80 -18.82 1.65
C ASP A 74 -2.71 -19.21 0.64
N THR A 75 -2.48 -18.37 -0.37
CA THR A 75 -1.43 -18.52 -1.40
C THR A 75 -0.09 -17.90 -1.02
N ASN A 76 -0.02 -17.07 0.04
CA ASN A 76 1.24 -16.48 0.49
C ASN A 76 1.39 -16.52 2.03
N PRO A 77 1.85 -17.66 2.59
CA PRO A 77 2.07 -17.81 4.03
C PRO A 77 3.20 -16.91 4.57
N LYS A 78 4.00 -16.27 3.70
CA LYS A 78 5.08 -15.36 4.08
C LYS A 78 4.56 -13.93 4.20
N ARG A 79 3.96 -13.62 5.35
CA ARG A 79 3.69 -12.27 5.92
C ARG A 79 4.25 -11.12 5.08
N LEU A 80 3.35 -10.30 4.52
CA LEU A 80 3.62 -9.50 3.32
C LEU A 80 4.06 -8.06 3.60
N ILE A 81 4.01 -7.60 4.85
CA ILE A 81 4.45 -6.26 5.19
C ILE A 81 5.96 -6.16 4.99
N ALA A 82 6.38 -5.15 4.24
CA ALA A 82 7.79 -4.86 3.99
C ALA A 82 8.08 -3.38 4.23
N ALA A 83 9.29 -3.09 4.68
CA ALA A 83 9.80 -1.74 4.89
C ALA A 83 11.19 -1.58 4.28
N TYR A 84 11.45 -0.38 3.76
CA TYR A 84 12.73 0.05 3.20
C TYR A 84 13.10 1.45 3.75
N GLY A 85 14.40 1.74 3.79
CA GLY A 85 14.98 3.04 4.16
C GLY A 85 15.54 3.12 5.59
N LYS A 86 16.11 4.28 5.94
CA LYS A 86 16.81 4.60 7.21
C LYS A 86 16.13 4.04 8.47
N TRP A 87 14.82 4.20 8.59
CA TRP A 87 14.01 3.83 9.76
C TRP A 87 13.32 2.46 9.66
N ALA A 88 13.63 1.64 8.66
CA ALA A 88 12.87 0.42 8.36
C ALA A 88 12.89 -0.58 9.53
N SER A 89 14.05 -0.74 10.19
CA SER A 89 14.18 -1.61 11.36
C SER A 89 13.34 -1.12 12.55
N ILE A 90 13.24 0.20 12.76
CA ILE A 90 12.41 0.77 13.83
C ILE A 90 10.92 0.59 13.51
N VAL A 91 10.53 0.82 12.25
CA VAL A 91 9.17 0.55 11.79
C VAL A 91 8.81 -0.92 12.00
N ALA A 92 9.69 -1.83 11.62
CA ALA A 92 9.46 -3.27 11.79
C ALA A 92 9.32 -3.65 13.27
N ALA A 93 10.17 -3.12 14.15
CA ALA A 93 10.05 -3.33 15.60
C ALA A 93 8.72 -2.82 16.15
N ARG A 94 8.27 -1.63 15.72
CA ARG A 94 6.96 -1.06 16.14
C ARG A 94 5.78 -1.89 15.67
N LEU A 95 5.81 -2.38 14.43
CA LEU A 95 4.79 -3.27 13.90
C LEU A 95 4.76 -4.60 14.66
N ASN A 96 5.92 -5.13 15.02
CA ASN A 96 6.02 -6.38 15.79
C ASN A 96 5.40 -6.27 17.19
N VAL A 97 5.54 -5.12 17.87
CA VAL A 97 4.83 -4.85 19.14
C VAL A 97 3.31 -4.93 18.95
N GLY A 98 2.80 -4.55 17.78
CA GLY A 98 1.39 -4.69 17.39
C GLY A 98 0.99 -6.07 16.85
N GLY A 99 1.87 -7.08 16.94
CA GLY A 99 1.62 -8.44 16.43
C GLY A 99 1.79 -8.60 14.91
N LEU A 100 2.27 -7.56 14.22
CA LEU A 100 2.47 -7.55 12.77
C LEU A 100 3.94 -7.82 12.43
N SER A 101 4.19 -8.81 11.58
CA SER A 101 5.55 -9.06 11.09
C SER A 101 5.86 -8.14 9.92
N CYS A 102 7.04 -7.51 9.94
CA CYS A 102 7.50 -6.65 8.86
C CYS A 102 8.91 -7.09 8.43
N LYS A 103 9.10 -7.30 7.13
CA LYS A 103 10.41 -7.57 6.53
C LYS A 103 11.13 -6.24 6.31
N VAL A 104 12.41 -6.17 6.67
CA VAL A 104 13.28 -5.07 6.23
C VAL A 104 13.99 -5.55 4.98
N LEU A 105 13.87 -4.78 3.89
CA LEU A 105 14.36 -5.17 2.58
C LEU A 105 15.29 -4.09 2.02
N ASP A 106 16.25 -4.52 1.21
CA ASP A 106 17.03 -3.63 0.36
C ASP A 106 16.18 -3.08 -0.80
N LYS A 107 16.64 -1.98 -1.40
CA LYS A 107 15.87 -1.18 -2.36
C LYS A 107 15.31 -2.04 -3.49
N GLU A 108 16.16 -2.80 -4.17
CA GLU A 108 15.76 -3.59 -5.34
C GLU A 108 14.74 -4.68 -4.99
N VAL A 109 14.87 -5.29 -3.81
CA VAL A 109 13.94 -6.34 -3.34
C VAL A 109 12.61 -5.72 -2.93
N PHE A 110 12.64 -4.56 -2.28
CA PHE A 110 11.45 -3.80 -1.92
C PHE A 110 10.66 -3.36 -3.17
N GLN A 111 11.34 -2.85 -4.18
CA GLN A 111 10.72 -2.41 -5.44
C GLN A 111 10.05 -3.55 -6.20
N LYS A 112 10.66 -4.75 -6.21
CA LYS A 112 10.01 -5.95 -6.76
C LYS A 112 8.70 -6.27 -6.05
N GLN A 113 8.69 -6.29 -4.73
CA GLN A 113 7.47 -6.55 -3.95
C GLN A 113 6.42 -5.45 -4.12
N MET A 114 6.84 -4.19 -4.30
CA MET A 114 5.94 -3.08 -4.58
C MET A 114 5.25 -3.25 -5.94
N LEU A 115 5.99 -3.67 -6.96
CA LEU A 115 5.43 -3.95 -8.27
C LEU A 115 4.48 -5.16 -8.24
N GLU A 116 4.86 -6.25 -7.57
CA GLU A 116 3.99 -7.42 -7.34
C GLU A 116 2.68 -7.00 -6.65
N LYS A 117 2.76 -6.16 -5.61
CA LYS A 117 1.59 -5.60 -4.93
C LYS A 117 0.72 -4.77 -5.86
N LEU A 118 1.33 -3.91 -6.65
CA LEU A 118 0.62 -3.03 -7.56
C LEU A 118 -0.16 -3.84 -8.59
N ILE A 119 0.48 -4.84 -9.21
CA ILE A 119 -0.17 -5.73 -10.18
C ILE A 119 -1.35 -6.44 -9.51
N TRP A 120 -1.15 -7.03 -8.33
CA TRP A 120 -2.21 -7.72 -7.61
C TRP A 120 -3.40 -6.78 -7.30
N ILE A 121 -3.15 -5.58 -6.77
CA ILE A 121 -4.21 -4.59 -6.48
C ILE A 121 -4.93 -4.18 -7.78
N CYS A 122 -4.21 -3.95 -8.87
CA CYS A 122 -4.82 -3.63 -10.16
C CYS A 122 -5.74 -4.75 -10.65
N SER A 123 -5.30 -6.00 -10.58
CA SER A 123 -6.10 -7.16 -11.00
C SER A 123 -7.37 -7.32 -10.16
N VAL A 124 -7.25 -7.33 -8.83
CA VAL A 124 -8.43 -7.50 -7.94
C VAL A 124 -9.41 -6.33 -8.05
N MET A 125 -8.94 -5.09 -8.26
CA MET A 125 -9.82 -3.94 -8.46
C MET A 125 -10.50 -3.97 -9.83
N LEU A 126 -9.77 -4.36 -10.87
CA LEU A 126 -10.32 -4.50 -12.22
C LEU A 126 -11.40 -5.58 -12.27
N VAL A 127 -11.18 -6.73 -11.64
CA VAL A 127 -12.16 -7.82 -11.54
C VAL A 127 -13.31 -7.45 -10.60
N GLY A 128 -13.04 -6.79 -9.47
CA GLY A 128 -14.09 -6.43 -8.52
C GLY A 128 -15.08 -5.37 -9.04
N ALA A 129 -14.64 -4.48 -9.93
CA ALA A 129 -15.46 -3.41 -10.50
C ALA A 129 -16.72 -3.90 -11.25
N PRO A 130 -16.64 -4.82 -12.24
CA PRO A 130 -17.82 -5.36 -12.93
C PRO A 130 -18.73 -6.19 -12.01
N HIS A 131 -18.17 -6.80 -10.95
CA HIS A 131 -18.93 -7.60 -9.97
C HIS A 131 -19.65 -6.74 -8.91
N GLY A 132 -19.94 -5.47 -9.21
CA GLY A 132 -20.65 -4.56 -8.30
C GLY A 132 -19.75 -3.83 -7.30
N GLY A 133 -18.43 -3.78 -7.54
CA GLY A 133 -17.47 -3.10 -6.67
C GLY A 133 -17.24 -3.85 -5.35
N VAL A 134 -17.10 -5.18 -5.42
CA VAL A 134 -16.88 -6.02 -4.25
C VAL A 134 -15.58 -5.68 -3.52
N LEU A 135 -15.52 -6.07 -2.24
CA LEU A 135 -14.31 -5.92 -1.42
C LEU A 135 -13.14 -6.70 -2.03
N VAL A 136 -11.92 -6.20 -1.83
CA VAL A 136 -10.67 -6.84 -2.33
C VAL A 136 -10.58 -8.31 -1.94
N GLY A 137 -10.91 -8.66 -0.70
CA GLY A 137 -10.86 -10.05 -0.24
C GLY A 137 -11.92 -10.95 -0.87
N VAL A 138 -13.02 -10.38 -1.37
CA VAL A 138 -14.05 -11.12 -2.12
C VAL A 138 -13.60 -11.32 -3.56
N ALA A 139 -13.09 -10.26 -4.21
CA ALA A 139 -12.50 -10.35 -5.55
C ALA A 139 -11.40 -11.41 -5.64
N ASP A 140 -10.47 -11.42 -4.68
CA ASP A 140 -9.33 -12.34 -4.65
C ASP A 140 -9.73 -13.81 -4.40
N LYS A 141 -10.78 -14.05 -3.61
CA LYS A 141 -11.22 -15.40 -3.23
C LYS A 141 -12.25 -16.00 -4.20
N GLU A 142 -13.31 -15.26 -4.50
CA GLU A 142 -14.45 -15.77 -5.25
C GLU A 142 -14.24 -15.68 -6.77
N PHE A 143 -13.43 -14.74 -7.24
CA PHE A 143 -13.13 -14.52 -8.66
C PHE A 143 -11.64 -14.80 -8.99
N CYS A 144 -11.02 -15.70 -8.22
CA CYS A 144 -9.59 -15.99 -8.27
C CYS A 144 -9.10 -16.41 -9.67
N THR A 145 -9.91 -17.13 -10.46
CA THR A 145 -9.58 -17.54 -11.83
C THR A 145 -9.45 -16.36 -12.77
N GLU A 146 -10.37 -15.39 -12.67
CA GLU A 146 -10.34 -14.14 -13.43
C GLU A 146 -9.16 -13.26 -13.00
N VAL A 147 -8.90 -13.17 -11.70
CA VAL A 147 -7.75 -12.41 -11.15
C VAL A 147 -6.42 -12.98 -11.62
N ASN A 148 -6.29 -14.30 -11.70
CA ASN A 148 -5.06 -14.98 -12.12
C ASN A 148 -4.93 -15.13 -13.64
N GLY A 149 -5.94 -14.74 -14.42
CA GLY A 149 -5.92 -14.83 -15.89
C GLY A 149 -6.00 -16.26 -16.43
N TYR A 150 -6.50 -17.22 -15.65
CA TYR A 150 -6.83 -18.55 -16.15
C TYR A 150 -8.28 -18.54 -16.64
N GLY A 151 -8.44 -18.21 -17.93
CA GLY A 151 -9.69 -18.31 -18.68
C GLY A 151 -9.44 -19.00 -20.01
#